data_AF-A0A3A8PKF3-F1
#
_entry.id   AF-A0A3A8PKF3-F1
#
_cell.length_a   1.000
_cell.length_b   1.000
_cell.length_c   1.000
_cell.angle_alpha   90.00
_cell.angle_beta   90.00
_cell.angle_gamma   90.00
#
_symmetry.space_group_name_H-M   'P 1'
#
loop_
_entity.id
_entity.type
_entity.pdbx_description
1 polymer ?
#
loop_
_entity_poly.entity_id
_entity_poly.type
_entity_poly.pdbx_seq_one_letter_code
_entity_poly.pdbx_strand_id
1 'polypeptide(L)'
;MRAMRPLVLFDGDCGFCKRWVARWRGDTEGRVRFVRASGWLLKLLGIPKRDMSRAMQLVEPSGRRSSGAEAVFRMLAWSPHRGTRFAARLGLLPGLKQGAGLVYSLIARNRRRASRLDTWLFSRVTEPARHRWVRWTFLRLLGGTFLIAFTSLGQQVLGLYGQKGIRPIREVAKSERYAAQGRWRRPSVFWWDASDAALVKGCRVGQGLSLALLLNVAPRLSATALWGLYLSYVSLGREFLSFQWDVLLLEMGVLGALTAPGGVRPGLGKRDVSALEVFLFRMLVFRLYFGSGVSKFHSGDRTWRELSACDVYFETAPLPTRGGWAAHQLPRSVRHAGTAAVLVAETAVPFLVFGPRRVRQVAFGAFTALQAAIIATGNYGYFNFQSLALGLWLLDDAALRRVLPEGLRRDSELEPEREPVRGPSLLGTAVSTAAAVPFLVLGTTELLRRMGWWPRGPERGVEAGGWLEDRAMPLHSVNSYGLFAMMTVDRPEITLEGSDDGEHWVAYPFRYKMSEVDQPPRQVAPHQPRLDWQMWFAALGSPPSWFLALLERLLEGSPEVLDLFAANPFPDHPPRFVRAVLHDYRMTSREERQRTGAWWKREPRGLYVSPLTLTPVAMRSHGGPRLSWHV
;
A
#
# COMPACT_ATOMS: atom_id res chain seq x y z
N MET A 1 -37.63 2.27 41.85
CA MET A 1 -38.09 1.21 40.93
C MET A 1 -37.00 0.93 39.88
N ARG A 2 -36.40 -0.27 39.84
CA ARG A 2 -35.44 -0.62 38.76
C ARG A 2 -36.20 -0.57 37.42
N ALA A 3 -35.79 0.28 36.49
CA ALA A 3 -36.39 0.36 35.17
C ALA A 3 -36.45 -1.05 34.54
N MET A 4 -37.65 -1.52 34.21
CA MET A 4 -37.84 -2.84 33.61
C MET A 4 -37.11 -2.88 32.26
N ARG A 5 -36.24 -3.86 32.08
CA ARG A 5 -35.45 -4.03 30.85
C ARG A 5 -36.14 -5.03 29.92
N PRO A 6 -36.11 -4.83 28.60
CA PRO A 6 -36.59 -5.82 27.64
C PRO A 6 -35.91 -7.18 27.85
N LEU A 7 -36.70 -8.25 27.71
CA LEU A 7 -36.29 -9.64 27.92
C LEU A 7 -36.27 -10.40 26.59
N VAL A 8 -35.10 -10.90 26.20
CA VAL A 8 -34.91 -11.81 25.07
C VAL A 8 -34.84 -13.24 25.56
N LEU A 9 -35.73 -14.07 25.03
CA LEU A 9 -35.75 -15.51 25.23
C LEU A 9 -35.23 -16.20 23.97
N PHE A 10 -34.23 -17.06 24.13
CA PHE A 10 -33.62 -17.77 23.02
C PHE A 10 -33.38 -19.25 23.35
N ASP A 11 -33.23 -20.03 22.28
CA ASP A 11 -32.86 -21.44 22.33
C ASP A 11 -31.39 -21.59 22.76
N GLY A 12 -31.19 -22.21 23.92
CA GLY A 12 -29.89 -22.37 24.56
C GLY A 12 -29.06 -23.55 24.05
N ASP A 13 -29.53 -24.31 23.06
CA ASP A 13 -28.80 -25.47 22.54
C ASP A 13 -28.17 -25.21 21.16
N CYS A 14 -28.62 -24.15 20.48
CA CYS A 14 -28.09 -23.75 19.18
C CYS A 14 -26.81 -22.91 19.30
N GLY A 15 -25.68 -23.42 18.77
CA GLY A 15 -24.40 -22.70 18.73
C GLY A 15 -24.46 -21.35 17.99
N PHE A 16 -25.30 -21.24 16.96
CA PHE A 16 -25.55 -19.97 16.26
C PHE A 16 -26.23 -18.95 17.18
N CYS A 17 -27.30 -19.35 17.89
CA CYS A 17 -28.02 -18.47 18.81
C CYS A 17 -27.13 -17.99 19.96
N LYS A 18 -26.31 -18.87 20.55
CA LYS A 18 -25.35 -18.49 21.61
C LYS A 18 -24.39 -17.40 21.16
N ARG A 19 -23.83 -17.51 19.95
CA ARG A 19 -22.85 -16.55 19.42
C ARG A 19 -23.48 -15.19 19.11
N TRP A 20 -24.63 -15.18 18.47
CA TRP A 20 -25.33 -13.92 18.15
C TRP A 20 -25.84 -13.22 19.40
N VAL A 21 -26.34 -13.97 20.39
CA VAL A 21 -26.68 -13.42 21.72
C VAL A 21 -25.45 -12.84 22.41
N ALA A 22 -24.28 -13.51 22.34
CA ALA A 22 -23.05 -12.95 22.90
C ALA A 22 -22.64 -11.63 22.23
N ARG A 23 -22.80 -11.50 20.91
CA ARG A 23 -22.57 -10.23 20.18
C ARG A 23 -23.55 -9.14 20.59
N TRP A 24 -24.85 -9.44 20.58
CA TRP A 24 -25.88 -8.46 20.93
C TRP A 24 -25.84 -8.03 22.40
N ARG A 25 -25.38 -8.89 23.30
CA ARG A 25 -25.07 -8.50 24.69
C ARG A 25 -24.06 -7.37 24.75
N GLY A 26 -23.03 -7.42 23.88
CA GLY A 26 -22.08 -6.32 23.70
C GLY A 26 -22.78 -5.07 23.17
N ASP A 27 -23.51 -5.18 22.05
CA ASP A 27 -24.16 -4.05 21.37
C ASP A 27 -25.24 -3.34 22.21
N THR A 28 -25.81 -4.02 23.21
CA THR A 28 -26.87 -3.49 24.07
C THR A 28 -26.36 -3.02 25.43
N GLU A 29 -25.08 -3.23 25.75
CA GLU A 29 -24.42 -2.82 27.00
C GLU A 29 -25.27 -3.09 28.27
N GLY A 30 -25.93 -4.26 28.33
CA GLY A 30 -26.77 -4.67 29.46
C GLY A 30 -28.15 -4.00 29.54
N ARG A 31 -28.55 -3.17 28.57
CA ARG A 31 -29.92 -2.59 28.46
C ARG A 31 -30.98 -3.63 28.11
N VAL A 32 -30.58 -4.76 27.54
CA VAL A 32 -31.44 -5.92 27.24
C VAL A 32 -30.99 -7.12 28.07
N ARG A 33 -31.93 -7.85 28.66
CA ARG A 33 -31.65 -9.08 29.40
C ARG A 33 -31.85 -10.29 28.48
N PHE A 34 -30.84 -11.16 28.39
CA PHE A 34 -30.89 -12.38 27.56
C PHE A 34 -30.94 -13.62 28.45
N VAL A 35 -32.01 -14.39 28.35
CA VAL A 35 -32.25 -15.57 29.19
C VAL A 35 -32.50 -16.80 28.31
N ARG A 36 -31.91 -17.93 28.70
CA ARG A 36 -32.20 -19.23 28.09
C ARG A 36 -33.65 -19.60 28.45
N ALA A 37 -34.45 -19.92 27.45
CA ALA A 37 -35.84 -20.29 27.70
C ALA A 37 -35.94 -21.55 28.59
N SER A 38 -36.72 -21.46 29.66
CA SER A 38 -37.05 -22.56 30.57
C SER A 38 -38.57 -22.79 30.57
N GLY A 39 -39.02 -24.02 30.83
CA GLY A 39 -40.44 -24.37 30.76
C GLY A 39 -41.33 -23.53 31.68
N TRP A 40 -40.84 -23.22 32.89
CA TRP A 40 -41.56 -22.37 33.85
C TRP A 40 -41.67 -20.91 33.37
N LEU A 41 -40.60 -20.37 32.79
CA LEU A 41 -40.55 -18.98 32.34
C LEU A 41 -41.44 -18.77 31.11
N LEU A 42 -41.54 -19.78 30.24
CA LEU A 42 -42.46 -19.77 29.10
C LEU A 42 -43.93 -19.82 29.54
N LYS A 43 -44.25 -20.61 30.57
CA LYS A 43 -45.61 -20.64 31.14
C LYS A 43 -45.98 -19.31 31.80
N LEU A 44 -45.08 -18.76 32.62
CA LEU A 44 -45.28 -17.46 33.28
C LEU A 44 -45.53 -16.34 32.26
N LEU A 45 -44.79 -16.38 31.16
CA LEU A 45 -44.93 -15.42 30.08
C LEU A 45 -45.97 -15.86 29.05
N GLY A 46 -46.74 -16.95 29.20
CA GLY A 46 -47.74 -17.37 28.20
C GLY A 46 -47.19 -17.52 26.77
N ILE A 47 -45.95 -18.00 26.60
CA ILE A 47 -45.32 -18.23 25.29
C ILE A 47 -45.38 -19.74 24.99
N PRO A 48 -46.05 -20.16 23.91
CA PRO A 48 -46.09 -21.57 23.51
C PRO A 48 -44.69 -22.12 23.21
N LYS A 49 -44.41 -23.36 23.65
CA LYS A 49 -43.12 -24.04 23.38
C LYS A 49 -42.81 -24.14 21.88
N ARG A 50 -43.86 -24.27 21.04
CA ARG A 50 -43.78 -24.29 19.57
C ARG A 50 -43.23 -22.99 18.96
N ASP A 51 -43.47 -21.85 19.60
CA ASP A 51 -43.05 -20.55 19.09
C ASP A 51 -41.58 -20.31 19.40
N MET A 52 -41.10 -20.83 20.54
CA MET A 52 -39.67 -20.87 20.88
C MET A 52 -38.86 -21.78 19.94
N SER A 53 -39.42 -22.92 19.51
CA SER A 53 -38.75 -23.76 18.52
C SER A 53 -38.66 -23.08 17.15
N ARG A 54 -39.58 -22.18 16.82
CA ARG A 54 -39.60 -21.45 15.54
C ARG A 54 -38.68 -20.23 15.54
N ALA A 55 -38.74 -19.40 16.57
CA ALA A 55 -38.00 -18.14 16.62
C ALA A 55 -37.70 -17.68 18.05
N MET A 56 -36.66 -16.85 18.20
CA MET A 56 -36.42 -16.12 19.45
C MET A 56 -37.55 -15.12 19.71
N GLN A 57 -37.77 -14.84 20.98
CA GLN A 57 -38.87 -13.99 21.45
C GLN A 57 -38.32 -12.81 22.23
N LEU A 58 -38.86 -11.62 21.99
CA LEU A 58 -38.58 -10.40 22.76
C LEU A 58 -39.86 -9.98 23.49
N VAL A 59 -39.75 -9.74 24.79
CA VAL A 59 -40.79 -9.14 25.63
C VAL A 59 -40.32 -7.76 26.07
N GLU A 60 -41.00 -6.72 25.59
CA GLU A 60 -40.69 -5.33 25.93
C GLU A 60 -41.35 -4.94 27.27
N PRO A 61 -40.86 -3.90 27.97
CA PRO A 61 -41.45 -3.43 29.23
C PRO A 61 -42.94 -3.03 29.12
N SER A 62 -43.40 -2.67 27.93
CA SER A 62 -44.80 -2.38 27.61
C SER A 62 -45.70 -3.62 27.53
N GLY A 63 -45.15 -4.83 27.71
CA GLY A 63 -45.86 -6.09 27.50
C GLY A 63 -45.93 -6.53 26.04
N ARG A 64 -45.46 -5.69 25.10
CA ARG A 64 -45.42 -6.03 23.67
C ARG A 64 -44.47 -7.20 23.42
N ARG A 65 -44.93 -8.12 22.57
CA ARG A 65 -44.15 -9.28 22.14
C ARG A 65 -43.80 -9.17 20.67
N SER A 66 -42.59 -9.59 20.34
CA SER A 66 -42.13 -9.73 18.97
C SER A 66 -41.29 -10.99 18.82
N SER A 67 -41.26 -11.53 17.60
CA SER A 67 -40.55 -12.78 17.30
C SER A 67 -39.63 -12.63 16.10
N GLY A 68 -38.61 -13.49 16.02
CA GLY A 68 -37.75 -13.61 14.84
C GLY A 68 -36.96 -12.34 14.52
N ALA A 69 -36.95 -11.93 13.25
CA ALA A 69 -36.24 -10.73 12.80
C ALA A 69 -36.77 -9.44 13.45
N GLU A 70 -38.09 -9.35 13.68
CA GLU A 70 -38.68 -8.19 14.37
C GLU A 70 -38.16 -8.07 15.80
N ALA A 71 -38.06 -9.20 16.52
CA ALA A 71 -37.49 -9.25 17.86
C ALA A 71 -36.03 -8.73 17.87
N VAL A 72 -35.22 -9.10 16.87
CA VAL A 72 -33.84 -8.64 16.75
C VAL A 72 -33.77 -7.13 16.51
N PHE A 73 -34.53 -6.59 15.56
CA PHE A 73 -34.50 -5.15 15.30
C PHE A 73 -35.04 -4.33 16.48
N ARG A 74 -36.17 -4.74 17.08
CA ARG A 74 -36.70 -4.06 18.27
C ARG A 74 -35.71 -4.09 19.42
N MET A 75 -35.08 -5.24 19.67
CA MET A 75 -34.02 -5.37 20.67
C MET A 75 -32.85 -4.41 20.41
N LEU A 76 -32.33 -4.36 19.17
CA LEU A 76 -31.21 -3.50 18.81
C LEU A 76 -31.56 -2.00 18.88
N ALA A 77 -32.84 -1.64 18.79
CA ALA A 77 -33.29 -0.25 18.99
C ALA A 77 -33.04 0.24 20.44
N TRP A 78 -32.83 -0.66 21.40
CA TRP A 78 -32.44 -0.33 22.78
C TRP A 78 -30.93 -0.14 22.95
N SER A 79 -30.12 -0.34 21.90
CA SER A 79 -28.67 -0.13 21.94
C SER A 79 -28.31 1.33 22.33
N PRO A 80 -27.26 1.55 23.14
CA PRO A 80 -26.75 2.90 23.38
C PRO A 80 -26.16 3.54 22.11
N HIS A 81 -25.73 2.75 21.12
CA HIS A 81 -25.09 3.24 19.90
C HIS A 81 -26.11 3.79 18.89
N ARG A 82 -25.91 5.05 18.46
CA ARG A 82 -26.81 5.74 17.53
C ARG A 82 -26.95 5.01 16.19
N GLY A 83 -25.84 4.53 15.62
CA GLY A 83 -25.83 3.80 14.34
C GLY A 83 -26.63 2.49 14.41
N THR A 84 -26.42 1.70 15.47
CA THR A 84 -27.17 0.45 15.70
C THR A 84 -28.66 0.71 15.85
N ARG A 85 -29.05 1.76 16.59
CA ARG A 85 -30.47 2.15 16.71
C ARG A 85 -31.07 2.60 15.38
N PHE A 86 -30.31 3.36 14.59
CA PHE A 86 -30.77 3.83 13.28
C PHE A 86 -30.98 2.65 12.32
N ALA A 87 -29.99 1.75 12.21
CA ALA A 87 -30.10 0.53 11.42
C ALA A 87 -31.25 -0.38 11.89
N ALA A 88 -31.45 -0.50 13.20
CA ALA A 88 -32.57 -1.23 13.77
C ALA A 88 -33.93 -0.64 13.38
N ARG A 89 -34.07 0.69 13.41
CA ARG A 89 -35.30 1.38 12.97
C ARG A 89 -35.54 1.22 11.46
N LEU A 90 -34.50 1.30 10.64
CA LEU A 90 -34.61 1.01 9.21
C LEU A 90 -35.06 -0.44 8.96
N GLY A 91 -34.52 -1.41 9.70
CA GLY A 91 -34.92 -2.81 9.61
C GLY A 91 -36.39 -3.08 9.99
N LEU A 92 -37.04 -2.15 10.69
CA LEU A 92 -38.47 -2.22 11.02
C LEU A 92 -39.38 -1.65 9.93
N LEU A 93 -38.84 -1.02 8.89
CA LEU A 93 -39.62 -0.49 7.78
C LEU A 93 -40.31 -1.63 6.99
N PRO A 94 -41.51 -1.37 6.44
CA PRO A 94 -42.15 -2.28 5.49
C PRO A 94 -41.21 -2.60 4.31
N GLY A 95 -41.23 -3.84 3.83
CA GLY A 95 -40.29 -4.39 2.85
C GLY A 95 -39.06 -5.02 3.51
N LEU A 96 -38.26 -4.22 4.24
CA LEU A 96 -37.05 -4.69 4.91
C LEU A 96 -37.35 -5.70 6.02
N LYS A 97 -38.39 -5.42 6.83
CA LYS A 97 -38.83 -6.33 7.89
C LYS A 97 -39.27 -7.68 7.33
N GLN A 98 -40.03 -7.69 6.25
CA GLN A 98 -40.53 -8.89 5.58
C GLN A 98 -39.36 -9.70 4.99
N GLY A 99 -38.46 -9.04 4.27
CA GLY A 99 -37.26 -9.66 3.71
C GLY A 99 -36.37 -10.27 4.80
N ALA A 100 -36.11 -9.54 5.88
CA ALA A 100 -35.36 -10.04 7.03
C ALA A 100 -36.08 -11.22 7.71
N GLY A 101 -37.41 -11.19 7.79
CA GLY A 101 -38.24 -12.29 8.28
C GLY A 101 -38.08 -13.56 7.44
N LEU A 102 -38.08 -13.44 6.10
CA LEU A 102 -37.83 -14.56 5.19
C LEU A 102 -36.44 -15.15 5.41
N VAL A 103 -35.40 -14.32 5.42
CA VAL A 103 -34.01 -14.74 5.69
C VAL A 103 -33.90 -15.42 7.05
N TYR A 104 -34.50 -14.84 8.09
CA TYR A 104 -34.53 -15.42 9.43
C TYR A 104 -35.19 -16.80 9.43
N SER A 105 -36.32 -16.95 8.75
CA SER A 105 -37.04 -18.23 8.67
C SER A 105 -36.21 -19.30 7.95
N LEU A 106 -35.47 -18.94 6.90
CA LEU A 106 -34.56 -19.84 6.19
C LEU A 106 -33.40 -20.30 7.08
N ILE A 107 -32.80 -19.38 7.84
CA ILE A 107 -31.76 -19.67 8.85
C ILE A 107 -32.32 -20.57 9.95
N ALA A 108 -33.53 -20.26 10.45
CA ALA A 108 -34.18 -20.99 11.52
C ALA A 108 -34.59 -22.42 11.11
N ARG A 109 -34.90 -22.66 9.82
CA ARG A 109 -35.11 -24.01 9.26
C ARG A 109 -33.79 -24.77 9.08
N ASN A 110 -32.69 -24.07 8.76
CA ASN A 110 -31.39 -24.68 8.45
C ASN A 110 -30.30 -24.48 9.52
N ARG A 111 -30.68 -24.39 10.81
CA ARG A 111 -29.79 -23.95 11.92
C ARG A 111 -28.42 -24.64 11.97
N ARG A 112 -28.34 -25.95 11.68
CA ARG A 112 -27.07 -26.69 11.66
C ARG A 112 -26.13 -26.21 10.55
N ARG A 113 -26.64 -26.10 9.31
CA ARG A 113 -25.88 -25.59 8.16
C ARG A 113 -25.53 -24.11 8.34
N ALA A 114 -26.49 -23.30 8.81
CA ALA A 114 -26.27 -21.90 9.12
C ALA A 114 -25.22 -21.68 10.21
N SER A 115 -25.19 -22.52 11.25
CA SER A 115 -24.15 -22.47 12.29
C SER A 115 -22.76 -22.80 11.74
N ARG A 116 -22.63 -23.77 10.83
CA ARG A 116 -21.35 -24.09 10.17
C ARG A 116 -20.89 -22.92 9.31
N LEU A 117 -21.78 -22.37 8.48
CA LEU A 117 -21.49 -21.22 7.62
C LEU A 117 -21.13 -19.96 8.44
N ASP A 118 -21.89 -19.64 9.49
CA ASP A 118 -21.60 -18.52 10.41
C ASP A 118 -20.24 -18.68 11.09
N THR A 119 -19.91 -19.90 11.55
CA THR A 119 -18.60 -20.20 12.14
C THR A 119 -17.49 -20.03 11.12
N TRP A 120 -17.72 -20.43 9.88
CA TRP A 120 -16.75 -20.26 8.80
C TRP A 120 -16.62 -18.80 8.33
N LEU A 121 -17.69 -18.00 8.31
CA LEU A 121 -17.63 -16.59 7.87
C LEU A 121 -17.10 -15.64 8.95
N PHE A 122 -17.55 -15.80 10.19
CA PHE A 122 -17.31 -14.86 11.28
C PHE A 122 -16.38 -15.38 12.38
N SER A 123 -15.92 -16.64 12.28
CA SER A 123 -15.18 -17.36 13.33
C SER A 123 -16.00 -17.64 14.60
N ARG A 124 -15.42 -18.40 15.54
CA ARG A 124 -16.00 -18.65 16.87
C ARG A 124 -15.86 -17.45 17.82
N VAL A 125 -15.06 -16.44 17.47
CA VAL A 125 -14.85 -15.25 18.30
C VAL A 125 -16.12 -14.40 18.28
N THR A 126 -16.63 -14.10 19.46
CA THR A 126 -17.86 -13.32 19.67
C THR A 126 -17.60 -11.87 20.06
N GLU A 127 -16.36 -11.52 20.36
CA GLU A 127 -15.96 -10.14 20.70
C GLU A 127 -16.02 -9.23 19.47
N PRO A 128 -16.38 -7.94 19.63
CA PRO A 128 -16.29 -6.94 18.57
C PRO A 128 -14.86 -6.86 18.00
N ALA A 129 -14.75 -6.62 16.69
CA ALA A 129 -13.45 -6.48 16.04
C ALA A 129 -12.75 -5.18 16.48
N ARG A 130 -11.73 -5.31 17.33
CA ARG A 130 -10.83 -4.24 17.74
C ARG A 130 -9.57 -4.20 16.87
N HIS A 131 -8.93 -3.04 16.75
CA HIS A 131 -7.77 -2.84 15.87
C HIS A 131 -6.63 -2.07 16.55
N ARG A 132 -6.55 -2.09 17.89
CA ARG A 132 -5.48 -1.39 18.63
C ARG A 132 -4.11 -2.04 18.36
N TRP A 133 -4.06 -3.37 18.37
CA TRP A 133 -2.86 -4.12 18.04
C TRP A 133 -2.51 -3.99 16.57
N VAL A 134 -3.51 -4.08 15.69
CA VAL A 134 -3.31 -3.88 14.25
C VAL A 134 -2.67 -2.52 13.98
N ARG A 135 -3.23 -1.43 14.54
CA ARG A 135 -2.63 -0.08 14.43
C ARG A 135 -1.22 -0.02 15.00
N TRP A 136 -1.00 -0.58 16.19
CA TRP A 136 0.29 -0.54 16.87
C TRP A 136 1.39 -1.26 16.09
N THR A 137 1.07 -2.41 15.49
CA THR A 137 1.99 -3.17 14.63
C THR A 137 2.18 -2.45 13.30
N PHE A 138 1.10 -1.98 12.67
CA PHE A 138 1.16 -1.23 11.42
C PHE A 138 2.08 -0.01 11.52
N LEU A 139 1.94 0.82 12.57
CA LEU A 139 2.78 2.02 12.74
C LEU A 139 4.27 1.66 12.89
N ARG A 140 4.60 0.52 13.49
CA ARG A 140 6.01 0.07 13.59
C ARG A 140 6.55 -0.38 12.26
N LEU A 141 5.77 -1.15 11.51
CA LEU A 141 6.14 -1.54 10.16
C LEU A 141 6.25 -0.31 9.25
N LEU A 142 5.38 0.68 9.41
CA LEU A 142 5.47 1.97 8.72
C LEU A 142 6.79 2.69 9.06
N GLY A 143 7.14 2.78 10.35
CA GLY A 143 8.44 3.28 10.79
C GLY A 143 9.60 2.52 10.17
N GLY A 144 9.53 1.18 10.13
CA GLY A 144 10.53 0.34 9.46
C GLY A 144 10.64 0.61 7.96
N THR A 145 9.52 0.79 7.26
CA THR A 145 9.53 1.13 5.83
C THR A 145 10.11 2.51 5.56
N PHE A 146 9.81 3.52 6.38
CA PHE A 146 10.47 4.82 6.29
C PHE A 146 11.96 4.74 6.58
N LEU A 147 12.37 3.92 7.56
CA LEU A 147 13.78 3.73 7.88
C LEU A 147 14.54 3.16 6.68
N ILE A 148 13.97 2.14 6.02
CA ILE A 148 14.52 1.58 4.79
C ILE A 148 14.58 2.66 3.69
N ALA A 149 13.49 3.39 3.46
CA ALA A 149 13.41 4.40 2.41
C ALA A 149 14.44 5.52 2.60
N PHE A 150 14.56 6.08 3.80
CA PHE A 150 15.54 7.13 4.10
C PHE A 150 16.98 6.62 4.12
N THR A 151 17.23 5.38 4.52
CA THR A 151 18.57 4.78 4.45
C THR A 151 18.97 4.52 3.02
N SER A 152 18.06 3.98 2.21
CA SER A 152 18.26 3.76 0.77
C SER A 152 18.50 5.08 0.03
N LEU A 153 17.73 6.12 0.33
CA LEU A 153 17.89 7.44 -0.25
C LEU A 153 19.19 8.10 0.20
N GLY A 154 19.51 8.03 1.50
CA GLY A 154 20.69 8.66 2.08
C GLY A 154 22.02 8.20 1.46
N GLN A 155 22.09 6.94 1.00
CA GLN A 155 23.26 6.42 0.28
C GLN A 155 23.45 6.99 -1.12
N GLN A 156 22.40 7.57 -1.72
CA GLN A 156 22.41 8.03 -3.11
C GLN A 156 22.08 9.53 -3.23
N VAL A 157 21.73 10.20 -2.12
CA VAL A 157 21.11 11.53 -2.15
C VAL A 157 22.01 12.59 -2.79
N LEU A 158 23.32 12.53 -2.58
CA LEU A 158 24.26 13.50 -3.16
C LEU A 158 24.48 13.24 -4.65
N GLY A 159 24.71 11.99 -5.05
CA GLY A 159 24.83 11.65 -6.48
C GLY A 159 23.57 11.96 -7.28
N LEU A 160 22.39 11.81 -6.68
CA LEU A 160 21.12 12.11 -7.37
C LEU A 160 20.78 13.60 -7.33
N TYR A 161 20.93 14.26 -6.19
CA TYR A 161 20.30 15.56 -5.90
C TYR A 161 21.22 16.62 -5.30
N GLY A 162 22.46 16.28 -4.97
CA GLY A 162 23.46 17.22 -4.49
C GLY A 162 23.83 18.25 -5.56
N GLN A 163 24.62 19.26 -5.20
CA GLN A 163 25.01 20.34 -6.13
C GLN A 163 25.78 19.83 -7.34
N LYS A 164 26.55 18.75 -7.18
CA LYS A 164 27.27 18.07 -8.26
C LYS A 164 26.57 16.78 -8.72
N GLY A 165 25.36 16.51 -8.23
CA GLY A 165 24.58 15.34 -8.61
C GLY A 165 23.96 15.45 -10.00
N ILE A 166 23.25 14.40 -10.42
CA ILE A 166 22.59 14.31 -11.72
C ILE A 166 21.48 15.38 -11.85
N ARG A 167 20.71 15.62 -10.78
CA ARG A 167 19.57 16.56 -10.76
C ARG A 167 19.57 17.40 -9.48
N PRO A 168 20.41 18.45 -9.40
CA PRO A 168 20.52 19.25 -8.18
C PRO A 168 19.16 19.84 -7.75
N ILE A 169 18.68 19.49 -6.55
CA ILE A 169 17.41 20.04 -6.02
C ILE A 169 17.49 21.57 -5.88
N ARG A 170 18.69 22.09 -5.59
CA ARG A 170 18.94 23.53 -5.47
C ARG A 170 18.59 24.30 -6.74
N GLU A 171 18.83 23.72 -7.92
CA GLU A 171 18.47 24.36 -9.20
C GLU A 171 16.96 24.39 -9.40
N VAL A 172 16.28 23.30 -9.03
CA VAL A 172 14.81 23.22 -9.07
C VAL A 172 14.18 24.23 -8.10
N ALA A 173 14.74 24.36 -6.89
CA ALA A 173 14.26 25.29 -5.87
C ALA A 173 14.54 26.77 -6.21
N LYS A 174 15.57 27.05 -7.01
CA LYS A 174 15.89 28.41 -7.47
C LYS A 174 15.23 28.82 -8.79
N SER A 175 14.67 27.87 -9.53
CA SER A 175 14.03 28.14 -10.81
C SER A 175 12.80 29.05 -10.65
N GLU A 176 12.84 30.23 -11.27
CA GLU A 176 11.71 31.17 -11.28
C GLU A 176 10.45 30.56 -11.90
N ARG A 177 10.61 29.73 -12.93
CA ARG A 177 9.51 28.97 -13.56
C ARG A 177 8.75 28.12 -12.55
N TYR A 178 9.47 27.49 -11.62
CA TYR A 178 8.83 26.64 -10.60
C TYR A 178 8.30 27.44 -9.43
N ALA A 179 8.96 28.52 -9.04
CA ALA A 179 8.44 29.45 -8.04
C ALA A 179 7.12 30.10 -8.49
N ALA A 180 7.00 30.48 -9.77
CA ALA A 180 5.82 31.09 -10.37
C ALA A 180 4.58 30.17 -10.38
N GLN A 181 4.77 28.85 -10.40
CA GLN A 181 3.68 27.88 -10.29
C GLN A 181 3.10 27.77 -8.87
N GLY A 182 3.75 28.43 -7.89
CA GLY A 182 3.37 28.43 -6.48
C GLY A 182 4.03 27.29 -5.71
N ARG A 183 4.75 27.64 -4.63
CA ARG A 183 5.45 26.67 -3.76
C ARG A 183 4.52 25.61 -3.16
N TRP A 184 3.23 25.91 -3.01
CA TRP A 184 2.22 24.96 -2.52
C TRP A 184 2.01 23.78 -3.48
N ARG A 185 2.29 23.94 -4.78
CA ARG A 185 2.23 22.84 -5.77
C ARG A 185 3.40 21.86 -5.63
N ARG A 186 4.42 22.21 -4.85
CA ARG A 186 5.61 21.39 -4.57
C ARG A 186 6.02 21.56 -3.12
N PRO A 187 5.20 21.08 -2.17
CA PRO A 187 5.45 21.27 -0.75
C PRO A 187 6.80 20.64 -0.37
N SER A 188 7.74 21.48 0.07
CA SER A 188 9.07 21.00 0.43
C SER A 188 9.77 21.91 1.42
N VAL A 189 10.44 21.33 2.40
CA VAL A 189 11.33 22.10 3.30
C VAL A 189 12.58 22.62 2.58
N PHE A 190 12.94 22.04 1.44
CA PHE A 190 14.14 22.41 0.69
C PHE A 190 13.98 23.72 -0.11
N TRP A 191 12.83 24.38 -0.05
CA TRP A 191 12.69 25.77 -0.52
C TRP A 191 13.49 26.75 0.33
N TRP A 192 13.77 26.42 1.60
CA TRP A 192 14.54 27.27 2.51
C TRP A 192 16.04 26.98 2.41
N ASP A 193 16.40 25.71 2.44
CA ASP A 193 17.79 25.26 2.31
C ASP A 193 17.84 23.94 1.53
N ALA A 194 18.50 23.97 0.37
CA ALA A 194 18.75 22.83 -0.51
C ALA A 194 20.26 22.55 -0.65
N SER A 195 21.05 22.87 0.39
CA SER A 195 22.46 22.49 0.45
C SER A 195 22.63 20.97 0.59
N ASP A 196 23.80 20.46 0.21
CA ASP A 196 24.14 19.04 0.33
C ASP A 196 24.06 18.57 1.79
N ALA A 197 24.49 19.43 2.73
CA ALA A 197 24.35 19.20 4.16
C ALA A 197 22.88 19.09 4.59
N ALA A 198 21.99 19.94 4.07
CA ALA A 198 20.56 19.87 4.34
C ALA A 198 19.92 18.58 3.80
N LEU A 199 20.29 18.16 2.59
CA LEU A 199 19.81 16.92 1.98
C LEU A 199 20.27 15.67 2.74
N VAL A 200 21.51 15.64 3.24
CA VAL A 200 22.00 14.53 4.08
C VAL A 200 21.36 14.57 5.47
N LYS A 201 21.26 15.76 6.08
CA LYS A 201 20.62 15.95 7.38
C LYS A 201 19.16 15.53 7.34
N GLY A 202 18.43 15.85 6.28
CA GLY A 202 17.05 15.41 6.10
C GLY A 202 16.93 13.88 6.10
N CYS A 203 17.83 13.16 5.43
CA CYS A 203 17.84 11.69 5.46
C CYS A 203 18.09 11.17 6.89
N ARG A 204 19.06 11.74 7.60
CA ARG A 204 19.38 11.35 9.00
C ARG A 204 18.24 11.65 9.98
N VAL A 205 17.59 12.81 9.85
CA VAL A 205 16.39 13.15 10.63
C VAL A 205 15.26 12.17 10.31
N GLY A 206 15.07 11.84 9.04
CA GLY A 206 14.12 10.80 8.61
C GLY A 206 14.39 9.44 9.25
N GLN A 207 15.65 9.00 9.30
CA GLN A 207 16.04 7.77 10.00
C GLN A 207 15.73 7.83 11.50
N GLY A 208 16.07 8.93 12.18
CA GLY A 208 15.79 9.13 13.60
C GLY A 208 14.30 9.11 13.93
N LEU A 209 13.48 9.83 13.14
CA LEU A 209 12.02 9.82 13.27
C LEU A 209 11.42 8.45 12.97
N SER A 210 12.02 7.69 12.04
CA SER A 210 11.60 6.33 11.70
C SER A 210 11.83 5.37 12.85
N LEU A 211 13.00 5.45 13.50
CA LEU A 211 13.31 4.71 14.73
C LEU A 211 12.37 5.12 15.87
N ALA A 212 12.09 6.42 16.03
CA ALA A 212 11.14 6.89 17.03
C ALA A 212 9.73 6.28 16.80
N LEU A 213 9.24 6.27 15.57
CA LEU A 213 7.95 5.64 15.24
C LEU A 213 7.96 4.12 15.48
N LEU A 214 9.04 3.43 15.08
CA LEU A 214 9.24 2.00 15.29
C LEU A 214 9.30 1.62 16.78
N LEU A 215 9.85 2.51 17.62
CA LEU A 215 9.88 2.37 19.07
C LEU A 215 8.67 2.98 19.79
N ASN A 216 7.66 3.44 19.03
CA ASN A 216 6.43 4.07 19.54
C ASN A 216 6.65 5.32 20.40
N VAL A 217 7.72 6.06 20.09
CA VAL A 217 8.01 7.39 20.62
C VAL A 217 7.31 8.44 19.76
N ALA A 218 6.42 9.20 20.41
CA ALA A 218 5.59 10.26 19.86
C ALA A 218 4.96 9.89 18.49
N PRO A 219 4.26 8.74 18.37
CA PRO A 219 3.96 8.12 17.08
C PRO A 219 3.17 9.02 16.13
N ARG A 220 2.26 9.86 16.63
CA ARG A 220 1.56 10.85 15.79
C ARG A 220 2.49 11.91 15.23
N LEU A 221 3.33 12.50 16.09
CA LEU A 221 4.29 13.52 15.65
C LEU A 221 5.32 12.92 14.69
N SER A 222 5.88 11.75 15.02
CA SER A 222 6.83 11.04 14.18
C SER A 222 6.23 10.70 12.82
N ALA A 223 5.01 10.16 12.76
CA ALA A 223 4.34 9.85 11.49
C ALA A 223 4.07 11.11 10.65
N THR A 224 3.58 12.20 11.26
CA THR A 224 3.34 13.47 10.55
C THR A 224 4.64 14.07 10.03
N ALA A 225 5.70 14.09 10.85
CA ALA A 225 7.00 14.64 10.48
C ALA A 225 7.68 13.79 9.38
N LEU A 226 7.60 12.46 9.47
CA LEU A 226 8.08 11.55 8.43
C LEU A 226 7.36 11.79 7.10
N TRP A 227 6.02 11.89 7.13
CA TRP A 227 5.24 12.18 5.93
C TRP A 227 5.65 13.51 5.29
N GLY A 228 5.71 14.60 6.07
CA GLY A 228 6.07 15.92 5.54
C GLY A 228 7.51 15.99 5.01
N LEU A 229 8.45 15.33 5.68
CA LEU A 229 9.84 15.28 5.25
C LEU A 229 10.01 14.43 3.99
N TYR A 230 9.37 13.27 3.92
CA TYR A 230 9.42 12.42 2.72
C TYR A 230 8.75 13.10 1.53
N LEU A 231 7.60 13.76 1.75
CA LEU A 231 6.91 14.57 0.75
C LEU A 231 7.82 15.68 0.21
N SER A 232 8.68 16.26 1.06
CA SER A 232 9.63 17.29 0.65
C SER A 232 10.65 16.79 -0.37
N TYR A 233 11.14 15.55 -0.20
CA TYR A 233 12.01 14.90 -1.18
C TYR A 233 11.24 14.55 -2.45
N VAL A 234 10.07 13.92 -2.34
CA VAL A 234 9.28 13.49 -3.50
C VAL A 234 8.87 14.68 -4.38
N SER A 235 8.45 15.78 -3.76
CA SER A 235 7.95 16.98 -4.47
C SER A 235 9.00 17.67 -5.34
N LEU A 236 10.28 17.63 -4.94
CA LEU A 236 11.37 18.26 -5.71
C LEU A 236 12.28 17.26 -6.43
N GLY A 237 12.39 16.03 -5.94
CA GLY A 237 13.26 14.99 -6.47
C GLY A 237 12.73 14.25 -7.71
N ARG A 238 11.43 14.39 -8.02
CA ARG A 238 10.82 14.03 -9.31
C ARG A 238 11.26 12.65 -9.86
N GLU A 239 12.15 12.63 -10.85
CA GLU A 239 12.45 11.46 -11.68
C GLU A 239 12.88 10.27 -10.80
N PHE A 240 13.86 10.45 -9.91
CA PHE A 240 14.33 9.36 -9.05
C PHE A 240 13.43 9.07 -7.84
N LEU A 241 12.31 9.78 -7.64
CA LEU A 241 11.35 9.60 -6.53
C LEU A 241 9.89 9.46 -7.02
N SER A 242 9.71 9.09 -8.29
CA SER A 242 8.40 8.99 -8.96
C SER A 242 7.79 7.58 -8.93
N PHE A 243 8.30 6.69 -8.07
CA PHE A 243 7.92 5.28 -8.09
C PHE A 243 6.66 5.01 -7.26
N GLN A 244 5.95 3.91 -7.57
CA GLN A 244 4.69 3.57 -6.88
C GLN A 244 4.87 3.34 -5.37
N TRP A 245 6.02 2.84 -4.92
CA TRP A 245 6.30 2.69 -3.49
C TRP A 245 6.58 4.02 -2.78
N ASP A 246 7.10 5.03 -3.47
CA ASP A 246 7.30 6.36 -2.89
C ASP A 246 5.95 7.02 -2.58
N VAL A 247 5.01 6.97 -3.55
CA VAL A 247 3.67 7.54 -3.37
C VAL A 247 2.79 6.69 -2.45
N LEU A 248 2.93 5.36 -2.45
CA LEU A 248 2.26 4.49 -1.47
C LEU A 248 2.73 4.80 -0.05
N LEU A 249 4.04 5.09 0.14
CA LEU A 249 4.58 5.48 1.44
C LEU A 249 3.91 6.76 1.96
N LEU A 250 3.64 7.71 1.06
CA LEU A 250 2.95 8.96 1.41
C LEU A 250 1.49 8.73 1.80
N GLU A 251 0.74 7.91 1.06
CA GLU A 251 -0.65 7.54 1.45
C GLU A 251 -0.66 6.80 2.80
N MET A 252 0.25 5.86 3.00
CA MET A 252 0.41 5.15 4.27
C MET A 252 0.82 6.09 5.40
N GLY A 253 1.71 7.04 5.11
CA GLY A 253 2.22 8.04 6.05
C GLY A 253 1.12 8.96 6.57
N VAL A 254 0.30 9.52 5.67
CA VAL A 254 -0.80 10.41 6.05
C VAL A 254 -1.91 9.67 6.80
N LEU A 255 -2.31 8.47 6.35
CA LEU A 255 -3.28 7.65 7.08
C LEU A 255 -2.71 7.18 8.44
N GLY A 256 -1.42 6.87 8.50
CA GLY A 256 -0.70 6.56 9.74
C GLY A 256 -0.73 7.74 10.72
N ALA A 257 -0.45 8.95 10.25
CA ALA A 257 -0.49 10.17 11.05
C ALA A 257 -1.88 10.46 11.61
N LEU A 258 -2.94 10.31 10.80
CA LEU A 258 -4.33 10.52 11.21
C LEU A 258 -4.79 9.49 12.26
N THR A 259 -4.33 8.24 12.14
CA THR A 259 -4.77 7.14 13.02
C THR A 259 -3.90 6.95 14.27
N ALA A 260 -2.66 7.47 14.25
CA ALA A 260 -1.71 7.31 15.34
C ALA A 260 -2.23 7.91 16.66
N PRO A 261 -2.00 7.23 17.80
CA PRO A 261 -2.34 7.77 19.11
C PRO A 261 -1.44 8.98 19.45
N GLY A 262 -2.00 9.95 20.18
CA GLY A 262 -1.23 11.09 20.70
C GLY A 262 -0.53 10.75 22.01
N GLY A 263 0.50 11.53 22.36
CA GLY A 263 1.34 11.34 23.55
C GLY A 263 2.74 10.83 23.21
N VAL A 264 3.66 10.91 24.18
CA VAL A 264 5.09 10.59 23.96
C VAL A 264 5.35 9.09 23.91
N ARG A 265 4.71 8.28 24.76
CA ARG A 265 4.77 6.81 24.69
C ARG A 265 3.38 6.23 24.97
N PRO A 266 2.46 6.31 24.01
CA PRO A 266 1.06 5.99 24.25
C PRO A 266 0.74 4.49 24.24
N GLY A 267 1.73 3.62 24.01
CA GLY A 267 1.52 2.18 23.90
C GLY A 267 0.52 1.86 22.79
N LEU A 268 -0.49 1.04 23.12
CA LEU A 268 -1.59 0.69 22.22
C LEU A 268 -2.56 1.86 21.96
N GLY A 269 -2.45 2.96 22.71
CA GLY A 269 -3.35 4.11 22.68
C GLY A 269 -4.68 3.84 23.41
N LYS A 270 -5.25 4.88 24.03
CA LYS A 270 -6.49 4.79 24.84
C LYS A 270 -7.76 4.61 24.00
N ARG A 271 -7.78 5.16 22.78
CA ARG A 271 -8.93 5.08 21.84
C ARG A 271 -8.77 3.89 20.90
N ASP A 272 -9.83 3.12 20.70
CA ASP A 272 -9.90 2.13 19.62
C ASP A 272 -9.98 2.82 18.24
N VAL A 273 -9.60 2.11 17.19
CA VAL A 273 -9.66 2.63 15.83
C VAL A 273 -11.11 2.64 15.36
N SER A 274 -11.55 3.75 14.77
CA SER A 274 -12.91 3.88 14.25
C SER A 274 -13.12 3.01 13.01
N ALA A 275 -14.37 2.65 12.75
CA ALA A 275 -14.72 1.90 11.54
C ALA A 275 -14.33 2.65 10.24
N LEU A 276 -14.40 3.98 10.25
CA LEU A 276 -14.01 4.82 9.12
C LEU A 276 -12.50 4.74 8.86
N GLU A 277 -11.67 4.84 9.90
CA GLU A 277 -10.22 4.69 9.77
C GLU A 277 -9.83 3.31 9.23
N VAL A 278 -10.43 2.24 9.76
CA VAL A 278 -10.25 0.88 9.24
C VAL A 278 -10.70 0.79 7.78
N PHE A 279 -11.81 1.42 7.43
CA PHE A 279 -12.33 1.45 6.07
C PHE A 279 -11.38 2.16 5.11
N LEU A 280 -10.77 3.29 5.50
CA LEU A 280 -9.78 4.01 4.67
C LEU A 280 -8.58 3.12 4.32
N PHE A 281 -8.02 2.41 5.30
CA PHE A 281 -6.92 1.47 5.03
C PHE A 281 -7.35 0.31 4.14
N ARG A 282 -8.56 -0.24 4.36
CA ARG A 282 -9.12 -1.28 3.48
C ARG A 282 -9.37 -0.77 2.07
N MET A 283 -9.80 0.47 1.92
CA MET A 283 -9.96 1.11 0.62
C MET A 283 -8.62 1.34 -0.07
N LEU A 284 -7.57 1.66 0.68
CA LEU A 284 -6.20 1.73 0.14
C LEU A 284 -5.70 0.35 -0.32
N VAL A 285 -5.91 -0.71 0.47
CA VAL A 285 -5.62 -2.09 0.04
C VAL A 285 -6.38 -2.44 -1.23
N PHE A 286 -7.69 -2.12 -1.28
CA PHE A 286 -8.50 -2.37 -2.45
C PHE A 286 -7.96 -1.62 -3.68
N ARG A 287 -7.71 -0.31 -3.57
CA ARG A 287 -7.16 0.54 -4.65
C ARG A 287 -5.81 0.04 -5.16
N LEU A 288 -4.93 -0.39 -4.26
CA LEU A 288 -3.61 -0.90 -4.61
C LEU A 288 -3.71 -2.11 -5.55
N TYR A 289 -4.45 -3.15 -5.14
CA TYR A 289 -4.55 -4.39 -5.92
C TYR A 289 -5.53 -4.26 -7.08
N PHE A 290 -6.73 -3.76 -6.84
CA PHE A 290 -7.75 -3.62 -7.88
C PHE A 290 -7.35 -2.63 -8.96
N GLY A 291 -6.71 -1.51 -8.58
CA GLY A 291 -6.14 -0.57 -9.54
C GLY A 291 -5.10 -1.25 -10.43
N SER A 292 -4.20 -2.04 -9.84
CA SER A 292 -3.19 -2.82 -10.57
C SER A 292 -3.84 -3.79 -11.56
N GLY A 293 -4.85 -4.55 -11.11
CA GLY A 293 -5.55 -5.54 -11.92
C GLY A 293 -6.35 -4.94 -13.08
N VAL A 294 -7.16 -3.91 -12.81
CA VAL A 294 -7.95 -3.23 -13.86
C VAL A 294 -7.06 -2.60 -14.92
N SER A 295 -5.91 -2.04 -14.52
CA SER A 295 -4.98 -1.44 -15.48
C SER A 295 -4.43 -2.44 -16.51
N LYS A 296 -4.30 -3.72 -16.13
CA LYS A 296 -3.86 -4.80 -17.03
C LYS A 296 -4.91 -5.18 -18.07
N PHE A 297 -6.19 -5.10 -17.73
CA PHE A 297 -7.27 -5.33 -18.69
C PHE A 297 -7.44 -4.15 -19.64
N HIS A 298 -7.29 -2.92 -19.12
CA HIS A 298 -7.53 -1.69 -19.86
C HIS A 298 -6.36 -1.27 -20.74
N SER A 299 -5.15 -1.74 -20.46
CA SER A 299 -3.96 -1.44 -21.28
C SER A 299 -4.06 -1.97 -22.71
N GLY A 300 -4.92 -2.96 -22.97
CA GLY A 300 -5.03 -3.60 -24.28
C GLY A 300 -3.90 -4.60 -24.59
N ASP A 301 -3.00 -4.83 -23.64
CA ASP A 301 -1.87 -5.74 -23.79
C ASP A 301 -2.33 -7.21 -23.95
N ARG A 302 -1.85 -7.86 -25.00
CA ARG A 302 -2.20 -9.23 -25.37
C ARG A 302 -1.68 -10.25 -24.34
N THR A 303 -0.53 -9.99 -23.72
CA THR A 303 0.12 -10.94 -22.80
C THR A 303 -0.74 -11.26 -21.58
N TRP A 304 -1.51 -10.28 -21.08
CA TRP A 304 -2.46 -10.50 -19.99
C TRP A 304 -3.68 -11.31 -20.44
N ARG A 305 -4.18 -11.07 -21.67
CA ARG A 305 -5.34 -11.79 -22.23
C ARG A 305 -5.02 -13.25 -22.55
N GLU A 306 -3.81 -13.50 -23.03
CA GLU A 306 -3.30 -14.81 -23.40
C GLU A 306 -2.64 -15.56 -22.23
N LEU A 307 -2.66 -14.97 -21.03
CA LEU A 307 -2.03 -15.50 -19.81
C LEU A 307 -0.50 -15.72 -19.93
N SER A 308 0.15 -15.09 -20.91
CA SER A 308 1.58 -15.22 -21.19
C SER A 308 2.45 -14.14 -20.55
N ALA A 309 1.91 -13.21 -19.75
CA ALA A 309 2.70 -12.15 -19.11
C ALA A 309 3.91 -12.68 -18.30
N CYS A 310 3.73 -13.76 -17.54
CA CYS A 310 4.83 -14.40 -16.82
C CYS A 310 5.85 -15.13 -17.71
N ASP A 311 5.59 -15.32 -19.01
CA ASP A 311 6.60 -15.84 -19.94
C ASP A 311 7.73 -14.81 -20.16
N VAL A 312 7.40 -13.51 -20.18
CA VAL A 312 8.39 -12.43 -20.42
C VAL A 312 8.78 -11.69 -19.14
N TYR A 313 7.86 -11.54 -18.18
CA TYR A 313 8.04 -10.71 -16.99
C TYR A 313 9.33 -10.98 -16.21
N PHE A 314 9.68 -12.25 -15.97
CA PHE A 314 10.85 -12.58 -15.16
C PHE A 314 12.16 -12.15 -15.84
N GLU A 315 12.19 -12.20 -17.18
CA GLU A 315 13.30 -11.73 -18.00
C GLU A 315 13.33 -10.21 -18.04
N THR A 316 12.18 -9.55 -18.28
CA THR A 316 12.11 -8.10 -18.54
C THR A 316 11.90 -7.23 -17.29
N ALA A 317 11.77 -7.85 -16.10
CA ALA A 317 11.65 -7.14 -14.82
C ALA A 317 12.78 -6.13 -14.62
N PRO A 318 12.58 -4.95 -14.01
CA PRO A 318 13.60 -3.90 -14.03
C PRO A 318 14.93 -4.31 -13.38
N LEU A 319 14.87 -4.95 -12.22
CA LEU A 319 16.01 -5.66 -11.62
C LEU A 319 15.62 -7.12 -11.31
N PRO A 320 15.92 -8.05 -12.22
CA PRO A 320 15.70 -9.48 -12.04
C PRO A 320 16.43 -10.03 -10.82
N THR A 321 15.96 -11.17 -10.32
CA THR A 321 16.60 -11.92 -9.22
C THR A 321 16.95 -13.34 -9.68
N ARG A 322 17.73 -14.06 -8.88
CA ARG A 322 17.98 -15.50 -9.13
C ARG A 322 16.68 -16.30 -9.09
N GLY A 323 15.75 -15.92 -8.22
CA GLY A 323 14.42 -16.53 -8.18
C GLY A 323 13.60 -16.20 -9.41
N GLY A 324 13.73 -14.98 -9.96
CA GLY A 324 13.15 -14.61 -11.25
C GLY A 324 13.70 -15.45 -12.39
N TRP A 325 15.04 -15.61 -12.48
CA TRP A 325 15.65 -16.51 -13.45
C TRP A 325 15.14 -17.95 -13.29
N ALA A 326 15.09 -18.48 -12.06
CA ALA A 326 14.59 -19.84 -11.81
C ALA A 326 13.10 -20.00 -12.20
N ALA A 327 12.28 -18.98 -11.94
CA ALA A 327 10.87 -18.94 -12.32
C ALA A 327 10.68 -18.85 -13.84
N HIS A 328 11.57 -18.14 -14.53
CA HIS A 328 11.60 -18.08 -15.99
C HIS A 328 11.83 -19.46 -16.61
N GLN A 329 12.59 -20.34 -15.96
CA GLN A 329 12.84 -21.71 -16.42
C GLN A 329 11.66 -22.68 -16.15
N LEU A 330 10.59 -22.28 -15.46
CA LEU A 330 9.45 -23.16 -15.19
C LEU A 330 8.69 -23.51 -16.48
N PRO A 331 8.01 -24.68 -16.56
CA PRO A 331 7.19 -25.01 -17.71
C PRO A 331 6.16 -23.91 -18.02
N ARG A 332 5.87 -23.71 -19.31
CA ARG A 332 4.94 -22.67 -19.77
C ARG A 332 3.58 -22.73 -19.07
N SER A 333 3.05 -23.92 -18.82
CA SER A 333 1.79 -24.12 -18.09
C SER A 333 1.82 -23.54 -16.67
N VAL A 334 2.95 -23.66 -15.97
CA VAL A 334 3.13 -23.10 -14.61
C VAL A 334 3.21 -21.58 -14.66
N ARG A 335 3.92 -21.01 -15.64
CA ARG A 335 3.99 -19.55 -15.82
C ARG A 335 2.62 -18.97 -16.20
N HIS A 336 1.86 -19.65 -17.06
CA HIS A 336 0.50 -19.25 -17.43
C HIS A 336 -0.47 -19.31 -16.24
N ALA A 337 -0.38 -20.37 -15.43
CA ALA A 337 -1.11 -20.45 -14.16
C ALA A 337 -0.70 -19.32 -13.20
N GLY A 338 0.59 -18.94 -13.19
CA GLY A 338 1.10 -17.77 -12.47
C GLY A 338 0.44 -16.47 -12.91
N THR A 339 0.39 -16.21 -14.22
CA THR A 339 -0.31 -15.02 -14.78
C THR A 339 -1.78 -14.99 -14.37
N ALA A 340 -2.48 -16.12 -14.49
CA ALA A 340 -3.88 -16.24 -14.08
C ALA A 340 -4.05 -15.98 -12.57
N ALA A 341 -3.16 -16.52 -11.73
CA ALA A 341 -3.19 -16.31 -10.29
C ALA A 341 -2.99 -14.84 -9.92
N VAL A 342 -2.07 -14.12 -10.60
CA VAL A 342 -1.87 -12.68 -10.44
C VAL A 342 -3.14 -11.92 -10.80
N LEU A 343 -3.75 -12.22 -11.96
CA LEU A 343 -4.99 -11.57 -12.38
C LEU A 343 -6.12 -11.80 -11.37
N VAL A 344 -6.32 -13.02 -10.90
CA VAL A 344 -7.35 -13.33 -9.87
C VAL A 344 -7.07 -12.58 -8.56
N ALA A 345 -5.81 -12.59 -8.11
CA ALA A 345 -5.40 -11.92 -6.89
C ALA A 345 -5.57 -10.39 -6.98
N GLU A 346 -5.33 -9.79 -8.15
CA GLU A 346 -5.45 -8.35 -8.33
C GLU A 346 -6.85 -7.89 -8.71
N THR A 347 -7.78 -8.78 -9.10
CA THR A 347 -9.09 -8.37 -9.65
C THR A 347 -10.27 -8.92 -8.86
N ALA A 348 -10.26 -10.20 -8.49
CA ALA A 348 -11.34 -10.84 -7.76
C ALA A 348 -11.14 -10.79 -6.24
N VAL A 349 -9.93 -11.09 -5.76
CA VAL A 349 -9.60 -11.09 -4.32
C VAL A 349 -9.79 -9.74 -3.63
N PRO A 350 -9.57 -8.55 -4.26
CA PRO A 350 -9.80 -7.27 -3.61
C PRO A 350 -11.21 -7.09 -3.07
N PHE A 351 -12.24 -7.63 -3.73
CA PHE A 351 -13.62 -7.54 -3.23
C PHE A 351 -13.82 -8.25 -1.88
N LEU A 352 -12.99 -9.26 -1.58
CA LEU A 352 -13.03 -10.00 -0.31
C LEU A 352 -12.57 -9.14 0.88
N VAL A 353 -11.88 -8.01 0.63
CA VAL A 353 -11.45 -7.04 1.66
C VAL A 353 -12.61 -6.47 2.46
N PHE A 354 -13.78 -6.33 1.85
CA PHE A 354 -15.00 -5.82 2.50
C PHE A 354 -15.85 -6.94 3.11
N GLY A 355 -15.42 -8.19 2.97
CA GLY A 355 -16.16 -9.35 3.46
C GLY A 355 -16.15 -9.53 4.98
N PRO A 356 -16.83 -10.58 5.47
CA PRO A 356 -16.75 -11.03 6.86
C PRO A 356 -15.32 -11.42 7.29
N ARG A 357 -15.12 -11.57 8.60
CA ARG A 357 -13.80 -11.77 9.21
C ARG A 357 -12.93 -12.82 8.51
N ARG A 358 -13.46 -14.01 8.23
CA ARG A 358 -12.67 -15.10 7.62
C ARG A 358 -12.43 -14.88 6.14
N VAL A 359 -13.36 -14.25 5.43
CA VAL A 359 -13.20 -13.87 4.03
C VAL A 359 -12.06 -12.86 3.88
N ARG A 360 -11.96 -11.87 4.78
CA ARG A 360 -10.81 -10.95 4.82
C ARG A 360 -9.50 -11.64 5.16
N GLN A 361 -9.52 -12.64 6.04
CA GLN A 361 -8.32 -13.43 6.35
C GLN A 361 -7.84 -14.26 5.16
N VAL A 362 -8.76 -14.76 4.32
CA VAL A 362 -8.42 -15.40 3.05
C VAL A 362 -7.79 -14.40 2.10
N ALA A 363 -8.36 -13.20 1.98
CA ALA A 363 -7.77 -12.12 1.18
C ALA A 363 -6.36 -11.75 1.67
N PHE A 364 -6.17 -11.62 2.99
CA PHE A 364 -4.87 -11.42 3.61
C PHE A 364 -3.88 -12.52 3.20
N GLY A 365 -4.26 -13.80 3.35
CA GLY A 365 -3.40 -14.92 2.96
C GLY A 365 -3.02 -14.90 1.48
N ALA A 366 -3.99 -14.64 0.59
CA ALA A 366 -3.76 -14.55 -0.85
C ALA A 366 -2.81 -13.40 -1.22
N PHE A 367 -3.02 -12.20 -0.66
CA PHE A 367 -2.12 -11.07 -0.87
C PHE A 367 -0.74 -11.32 -0.29
N THR A 368 -0.63 -11.90 0.91
CA THR A 368 0.67 -12.25 1.50
C THR A 368 1.41 -13.26 0.63
N ALA A 369 0.74 -14.28 0.11
CA ALA A 369 1.35 -15.25 -0.81
C ALA A 369 1.82 -14.59 -2.11
N LEU A 370 1.00 -13.71 -2.70
CA LEU A 370 1.39 -12.94 -3.88
C LEU A 370 2.63 -12.07 -3.61
N GLN A 371 2.64 -11.31 -2.51
CA GLN A 371 3.79 -10.46 -2.16
C GLN A 371 5.05 -11.28 -1.88
N ALA A 372 4.93 -12.43 -1.21
CA ALA A 372 6.06 -13.34 -0.98
C ALA A 372 6.64 -13.89 -2.30
N ALA A 373 5.77 -14.26 -3.25
CA ALA A 373 6.21 -14.69 -4.58
C ALA A 373 6.95 -13.55 -5.31
N ILE A 374 6.40 -12.33 -5.29
CA ILE A 374 7.03 -11.15 -5.91
C ILE A 374 8.40 -10.86 -5.29
N ILE A 375 8.53 -10.92 -3.96
CA ILE A 375 9.83 -10.74 -3.26
C ILE A 375 10.85 -11.78 -3.75
N ALA A 376 10.43 -13.04 -3.88
CA ALA A 376 11.32 -14.12 -4.30
C ALA A 376 11.77 -13.97 -5.77
N THR A 377 10.91 -13.42 -6.63
CA THR A 377 11.16 -13.38 -8.09
C THR A 377 11.54 -12.01 -8.65
N GLY A 378 11.56 -10.96 -7.83
CA GLY A 378 11.88 -9.61 -8.28
C GLY A 378 12.31 -8.68 -7.14
N ASN A 379 12.89 -7.55 -7.53
CA ASN A 379 13.26 -6.48 -6.60
C ASN A 379 12.28 -5.33 -6.76
N TYR A 380 11.54 -4.94 -5.72
CA TYR A 380 10.62 -3.79 -5.76
C TYR A 380 10.88 -2.81 -4.63
N GLY A 381 12.17 -2.62 -4.30
CA GLY A 381 12.59 -1.85 -3.14
C GLY A 381 11.83 -2.29 -1.89
N TYR A 382 11.13 -1.35 -1.26
CA TYR A 382 10.33 -1.60 -0.07
C TYR A 382 8.82 -1.73 -0.32
N PHE A 383 8.39 -1.85 -1.58
CA PHE A 383 6.97 -1.96 -1.97
C PHE A 383 6.26 -3.17 -1.36
N ASN A 384 6.90 -4.34 -1.39
CA ASN A 384 6.27 -5.57 -0.89
C ASN A 384 6.07 -5.49 0.63
N PHE A 385 7.01 -4.87 1.35
CA PHE A 385 6.90 -4.66 2.80
C PHE A 385 5.76 -3.70 3.15
N GLN A 386 5.58 -2.64 2.37
CA GLN A 386 4.42 -1.74 2.48
C GLN A 386 3.10 -2.48 2.27
N SER A 387 3.03 -3.29 1.21
CA SER A 387 1.86 -4.08 0.86
C SER A 387 1.49 -5.10 1.95
N LEU A 388 2.49 -5.76 2.53
CA LEU A 388 2.32 -6.67 3.67
C LEU A 388 1.86 -5.94 4.93
N ALA A 389 2.45 -4.77 5.24
CA ALA A 389 2.03 -3.94 6.37
C ALA A 389 0.58 -3.47 6.23
N LEU A 390 0.17 -3.04 5.03
CA LEU A 390 -1.22 -2.68 4.72
C LEU A 390 -2.18 -3.86 4.87
N GLY A 391 -1.74 -5.06 4.50
CA GLY A 391 -2.51 -6.30 4.67
C GLY A 391 -2.97 -6.54 6.11
N LEU A 392 -2.27 -6.03 7.12
CA LEU A 392 -2.68 -6.15 8.53
C LEU A 392 -4.07 -5.59 8.81
N TRP A 393 -4.53 -4.59 8.04
CA TRP A 393 -5.86 -3.99 8.19
C TRP A 393 -7.03 -4.91 7.74
N LEU A 394 -6.70 -6.05 7.13
CA LEU A 394 -7.65 -7.13 6.85
C LEU A 394 -7.89 -8.02 8.08
N LEU A 395 -6.95 -8.00 9.03
CA LEU A 395 -7.00 -8.73 10.30
C LEU A 395 -7.64 -7.87 11.39
N ASP A 396 -7.89 -8.50 12.53
CA ASP A 396 -8.30 -7.85 13.78
C ASP A 396 -7.38 -8.29 14.92
N ASP A 397 -7.48 -7.61 16.06
CA ASP A 397 -6.60 -7.88 17.22
C ASP A 397 -6.67 -9.35 17.67
N ALA A 398 -7.84 -9.98 17.57
CA ALA A 398 -8.02 -11.38 17.94
C ALA A 398 -7.35 -12.36 16.96
N ALA A 399 -7.12 -11.97 15.70
CA ALA A 399 -6.32 -12.76 14.76
C ALA A 399 -4.83 -12.57 15.02
N LEU A 400 -4.39 -11.32 15.21
CA LEU A 400 -2.99 -10.96 15.41
C LEU A 400 -2.45 -11.50 16.74
N ARG A 401 -3.24 -11.45 17.81
CA ARG A 401 -2.91 -12.01 19.14
C ARG A 401 -2.60 -13.50 19.12
N ARG A 402 -3.00 -14.27 18.10
CA ARG A 402 -2.67 -15.70 18.01
C ARG A 402 -1.23 -15.94 17.58
N VAL A 403 -0.62 -14.99 16.90
CA VAL A 403 0.71 -15.11 16.28
C VAL A 403 1.76 -14.32 17.05
N LEU A 404 1.37 -13.30 17.82
CA LEU A 404 2.31 -12.51 18.63
C LEU A 404 3.00 -13.36 19.72
N PRO A 405 4.30 -13.15 20.00
CA PRO A 405 5.01 -13.83 21.10
C PRO A 405 4.37 -13.58 22.47
N GLU A 406 4.45 -14.55 23.39
CA GLU A 406 3.82 -14.46 24.72
C GLU A 406 4.31 -13.28 25.57
N GLY A 407 5.59 -12.90 25.47
CA GLY A 407 6.13 -11.75 26.19
C GLY A 407 5.43 -10.43 25.86
N LEU A 408 5.15 -10.19 24.57
CA LEU A 408 4.38 -9.02 24.12
C LEU A 408 2.90 -9.06 24.53
N ARG A 409 2.35 -10.26 24.76
CA ARG A 409 0.97 -10.41 25.25
C ARG A 409 0.87 -10.04 26.73
N ARG A 410 1.85 -10.46 27.54
CA ARG A 410 1.86 -10.34 29.01
C ARG A 410 1.98 -8.88 29.49
N ASP A 411 2.85 -8.09 28.85
CA ASP A 411 2.99 -6.65 29.17
C ASP A 411 1.71 -5.84 28.87
N SER A 412 0.85 -6.36 27.98
CA SER A 412 -0.43 -5.72 27.65
C SER A 412 -1.60 -6.12 28.56
N GLU A 413 -1.49 -7.27 29.21
CA GLU A 413 -2.50 -7.79 30.15
C GLU A 413 -2.34 -7.18 31.55
N LEU A 414 -1.18 -6.54 31.81
CA LEU A 414 -0.90 -5.74 33.00
C LEU A 414 -1.47 -4.31 32.95
N GLU A 415 -2.05 -3.87 31.83
CA GLU A 415 -2.83 -2.62 31.84
C GLU A 415 -4.12 -2.81 32.66
N PRO A 416 -4.41 -1.91 33.62
CA PRO A 416 -5.49 -2.08 34.58
C PRO A 416 -6.86 -2.24 33.92
N GLU A 417 -7.73 -2.99 34.60
CA GLU A 417 -9.08 -3.34 34.19
C GLU A 417 -9.87 -2.18 33.57
N ARG A 418 -10.40 -2.43 32.36
CA ARG A 418 -11.73 -2.02 31.89
C ARG A 418 -12.18 -0.60 32.25
N GLU A 419 -11.39 0.43 31.97
CA GLU A 419 -12.02 1.74 31.75
C GLU A 419 -12.94 1.64 30.51
N PRO A 420 -14.20 2.09 30.60
CA PRO A 420 -15.11 2.05 29.47
C PRO A 420 -14.48 2.83 28.31
N VAL A 421 -14.35 2.16 27.16
CA VAL A 421 -13.88 2.78 25.93
C VAL A 421 -14.75 4.01 25.69
N ARG A 422 -14.17 5.20 25.86
CA ARG A 422 -14.90 6.44 25.60
C ARG A 422 -15.31 6.41 24.14
N GLY A 423 -16.63 6.44 23.91
CA GLY A 423 -17.18 6.57 22.57
C GLY A 423 -16.55 7.78 21.86
N PRO A 424 -16.42 7.73 20.52
CA PRO A 424 -15.83 8.85 19.80
C PRO A 424 -16.65 10.12 20.09
N SER A 425 -15.96 11.21 20.42
CA SER A 425 -16.63 12.51 20.59
C SER A 425 -17.27 12.92 19.26
N LEU A 426 -18.37 13.69 19.32
CA LEU A 426 -19.01 14.20 18.11
C LEU A 426 -18.02 15.02 17.27
N LEU A 427 -17.23 15.86 17.93
CA LEU A 427 -16.15 16.62 17.30
C LEU A 427 -15.09 15.70 16.68
N GLY A 428 -14.62 14.67 17.39
CA GLY A 428 -13.63 13.74 16.86
C GLY A 428 -14.14 12.94 15.66
N THR A 429 -15.43 12.59 15.66
CA THR A 429 -16.09 11.93 14.53
C THR A 429 -16.22 12.88 13.34
N ALA A 430 -16.64 14.13 13.58
CA ALA A 430 -16.75 15.15 12.54
C ALA A 430 -15.40 15.45 11.89
N VAL A 431 -14.35 15.64 12.70
CA VAL A 431 -12.98 15.86 12.22
C VAL A 431 -12.47 14.65 11.43
N SER A 432 -12.66 13.43 11.94
CA SER A 432 -12.24 12.21 11.22
C SER A 432 -12.99 12.05 9.90
N THR A 433 -14.29 12.39 9.88
CA THR A 433 -15.11 12.35 8.66
C THR A 433 -14.65 13.40 7.66
N ALA A 434 -14.44 14.64 8.10
CA ALA A 434 -13.93 15.72 7.26
C ALA A 434 -12.54 15.39 6.68
N ALA A 435 -11.66 14.76 7.46
CA ALA A 435 -10.36 14.30 6.98
C ALA A 435 -10.48 13.14 5.99
N ALA A 436 -11.46 12.25 6.15
CA ALA A 436 -11.66 11.07 5.29
C ALA A 436 -12.32 11.40 3.94
N VAL A 437 -13.22 12.39 3.90
CA VAL A 437 -14.00 12.73 2.70
C VAL A 437 -13.11 12.98 1.49
N PRO A 438 -12.02 13.77 1.55
CA PRO A 438 -11.14 13.96 0.40
C PRO A 438 -10.54 12.66 -0.14
N PHE A 439 -10.09 11.76 0.74
CA PHE A 439 -9.53 10.47 0.33
C PHE A 439 -10.59 9.58 -0.35
N LEU A 440 -11.82 9.59 0.15
CA LEU A 440 -12.91 8.81 -0.43
C LEU A 440 -13.35 9.39 -1.77
N VAL A 441 -13.50 10.72 -1.88
CA VAL A 441 -13.87 11.40 -3.12
C VAL A 441 -12.80 11.16 -4.17
N LEU A 442 -11.56 11.58 -3.94
CA LEU A 442 -10.46 11.41 -4.88
C LEU A 442 -10.20 9.92 -5.17
N GLY A 443 -10.32 9.07 -4.16
CA GLY A 443 -10.12 7.64 -4.29
C GLY A 443 -11.14 6.98 -5.20
N THR A 444 -12.40 7.40 -5.10
CA THR A 444 -13.51 6.95 -5.96
C THR A 444 -13.41 7.55 -7.35
N THR A 445 -13.06 8.84 -7.46
CA THR A 445 -12.83 9.54 -8.73
C THR A 445 -11.80 8.83 -9.58
N GLU A 446 -10.64 8.54 -9.00
CA GLU A 446 -9.57 7.82 -9.66
C GLU A 446 -10.04 6.45 -10.17
N LEU A 447 -10.80 5.71 -9.34
CA LEU A 447 -11.29 4.39 -9.71
C LEU A 447 -12.31 4.45 -10.85
N LEU A 448 -13.25 5.39 -10.79
CA LEU A 448 -14.27 5.60 -11.82
C LEU A 448 -13.63 6.01 -13.16
N ARG A 449 -12.61 6.89 -13.14
CA ARG A 449 -11.86 7.27 -14.35
C ARG A 449 -11.20 6.07 -14.99
N ARG A 450 -10.57 5.23 -14.19
CA ARG A 450 -9.97 3.99 -14.67
C ARG A 450 -10.98 3.07 -15.31
N MET A 451 -12.18 2.94 -14.73
CA MET A 451 -13.26 2.14 -15.31
C MET A 451 -13.88 2.76 -16.57
N GLY A 452 -13.47 3.98 -16.97
CA GLY A 452 -14.11 4.73 -18.05
C GLY A 452 -15.52 5.21 -17.70
N TRP A 453 -15.88 5.18 -16.41
CA TRP A 453 -17.21 5.52 -15.88
C TRP A 453 -17.25 6.89 -15.22
N TRP A 454 -16.14 7.64 -15.23
CA TRP A 454 -16.13 9.02 -14.74
C TRP A 454 -16.97 9.91 -15.67
N PRO A 455 -17.86 10.75 -15.12
CA PRO A 455 -19.02 11.25 -15.85
C PRO A 455 -18.64 12.55 -16.62
N ARG A 456 -19.33 13.08 -17.65
CA ARG A 456 -20.75 13.04 -18.06
C ARG A 456 -21.76 13.25 -16.90
N GLY A 457 -21.34 13.98 -15.86
CA GLY A 457 -22.13 14.23 -14.64
C GLY A 457 -22.48 15.71 -14.52
N PRO A 458 -23.21 16.15 -13.47
CA PRO A 458 -23.51 17.56 -13.27
C PRO A 458 -22.20 18.37 -13.18
N GLU A 459 -22.04 19.41 -14.00
CA GLU A 459 -20.79 20.18 -14.16
C GLU A 459 -20.16 20.58 -12.82
N ARG A 460 -20.98 21.08 -11.90
CA ARG A 460 -20.55 21.49 -10.55
C ARG A 460 -19.87 20.39 -9.73
N GLY A 461 -20.29 19.13 -9.89
CA GLY A 461 -19.68 17.99 -9.20
C GLY A 461 -18.33 17.61 -9.79
N VAL A 462 -18.19 17.73 -11.12
CA VAL A 462 -16.92 17.51 -11.84
C VAL A 462 -15.93 18.62 -11.51
N GLU A 463 -16.35 19.87 -11.50
CA GLU A 463 -15.54 21.03 -11.10
C GLU A 463 -15.06 20.95 -9.66
N ALA A 464 -15.96 20.63 -8.71
CA ALA A 464 -15.59 20.49 -7.30
C ALA A 464 -14.59 19.34 -7.08
N GLY A 465 -14.76 18.23 -7.80
CA GLY A 465 -13.83 17.10 -7.81
C GLY A 465 -12.46 17.48 -8.38
N GLY A 466 -12.45 18.19 -9.52
CA GLY A 466 -11.22 18.67 -10.17
C GLY A 466 -10.47 19.70 -9.32
N TRP A 467 -11.19 20.63 -8.67
CA TRP A 467 -10.59 21.58 -7.73
C TRP A 467 -9.94 20.86 -6.54
N LEU A 468 -10.61 19.87 -5.97
CA LEU A 468 -10.07 19.10 -4.85
C LEU A 468 -8.82 18.32 -5.25
N GLU A 469 -8.85 17.73 -6.45
CA GLU A 469 -7.73 17.01 -7.03
C GLU A 469 -6.53 17.92 -7.26
N ASP A 470 -6.74 19.10 -7.86
CA ASP A 470 -5.67 20.09 -8.07
C ASP A 470 -4.98 20.51 -6.78
N ARG A 471 -5.73 20.55 -5.66
CA ARG A 471 -5.19 20.88 -4.33
C ARG A 471 -4.55 19.69 -3.63
N ALA A 472 -5.01 18.47 -3.89
CA ALA A 472 -4.50 17.26 -3.25
C ALA A 472 -3.34 16.61 -4.00
N MET A 473 -3.24 16.80 -5.32
CA MET A 473 -2.22 16.22 -6.18
C MET A 473 -0.79 16.57 -5.73
N PRO A 474 -0.47 17.82 -5.32
CA PRO A 474 0.83 18.16 -4.76
C PRO A 474 1.23 17.40 -3.50
N LEU A 475 0.25 16.87 -2.76
CA LEU A 475 0.48 16.15 -1.51
C LEU A 475 0.74 14.65 -1.73
N HIS A 476 0.48 14.14 -2.94
CA HIS A 476 0.57 12.72 -3.27
C HIS A 476 -0.16 11.82 -2.25
N SER A 477 -1.28 12.32 -1.71
CA SER A 477 -2.06 11.66 -0.66
C SER A 477 -3.11 10.68 -1.20
N VAL A 478 -3.36 10.71 -2.51
CA VAL A 478 -4.24 9.77 -3.24
C VAL A 478 -3.64 9.58 -4.63
N ASN A 479 -3.21 8.36 -4.94
CA ASN A 479 -2.48 8.08 -6.17
C ASN A 479 -3.13 6.95 -6.97
N SER A 480 -2.55 6.71 -8.14
CA SER A 480 -2.98 5.68 -9.08
C SER A 480 -1.98 4.52 -9.05
N TYR A 481 -2.49 3.28 -9.09
CA TYR A 481 -1.67 2.06 -9.02
C TYR A 481 -1.87 1.23 -10.28
N GLY A 482 -0.80 1.01 -11.05
CA GLY A 482 -0.89 0.29 -12.34
C GLY A 482 0.43 -0.36 -12.72
N LEU A 483 1.11 -0.97 -11.74
CA LEU A 483 2.42 -1.59 -11.96
C LEU A 483 2.29 -2.64 -13.06
N PHE A 484 3.09 -2.47 -14.11
CA PHE A 484 3.15 -3.37 -15.25
C PHE A 484 1.79 -3.59 -15.96
N ALA A 485 1.03 -2.51 -16.14
CA ALA A 485 -0.18 -2.53 -16.96
C ALA A 485 0.11 -3.00 -18.41
N MET A 486 1.26 -2.59 -18.95
CA MET A 486 1.82 -3.08 -20.21
C MET A 486 3.13 -3.82 -19.92
N MET A 487 3.27 -5.03 -20.46
CA MET A 487 4.48 -5.83 -20.43
C MET A 487 5.49 -5.28 -21.43
N THR A 488 6.72 -5.12 -20.96
CA THR A 488 7.87 -5.06 -21.85
C THR A 488 8.18 -6.48 -22.31
N VAL A 489 8.21 -6.70 -23.63
CA VAL A 489 8.46 -8.01 -24.25
C VAL A 489 9.93 -8.25 -24.61
N ASP A 490 10.69 -7.17 -24.74
CA ASP A 490 12.14 -7.17 -24.95
C ASP A 490 12.85 -6.62 -23.71
N ARG A 491 14.16 -6.87 -23.59
CA ARG A 491 14.96 -6.33 -22.49
C ARG A 491 16.09 -5.46 -23.04
N PRO A 492 15.76 -4.24 -23.51
CA PRO A 492 16.77 -3.28 -23.87
C PRO A 492 17.57 -2.87 -22.62
N GLU A 493 18.89 -2.84 -22.74
CA GLU A 493 19.80 -2.48 -21.67
C GLU A 493 20.87 -1.51 -22.14
N ILE A 494 21.06 -0.44 -21.37
CA ILE A 494 22.02 0.61 -21.68
C ILE A 494 23.34 0.34 -20.93
N THR A 495 24.44 0.33 -21.67
CA THR A 495 25.80 0.34 -21.14
C THR A 495 26.40 1.73 -21.34
N LEU A 496 26.94 2.32 -20.27
CA LEU A 496 27.64 3.61 -20.33
C LEU A 496 29.13 3.34 -20.48
N GLU A 497 29.78 4.02 -21.42
CA GLU A 497 31.19 3.80 -21.72
C GLU A 497 31.93 5.14 -21.78
N GLY A 498 33.13 5.17 -21.21
CA GLY A 498 34.08 6.28 -21.33
C GLY A 498 35.25 5.91 -22.23
N SER A 499 35.92 6.92 -22.78
CA SER A 499 37.12 6.77 -23.61
C SER A 499 37.98 8.04 -23.58
N ASP A 500 39.29 7.88 -23.72
CA ASP A 500 40.24 9.00 -23.83
C ASP A 500 40.55 9.38 -25.29
N ASP A 501 40.45 8.41 -26.20
CA ASP A 501 40.82 8.54 -27.62
C ASP A 501 39.61 8.49 -28.58
N GLY A 502 38.46 8.02 -28.11
CA GLY A 502 37.27 7.78 -28.92
C GLY A 502 37.25 6.43 -29.64
N GLU A 503 38.29 5.61 -29.48
CA GLU A 503 38.46 4.31 -30.12
C GLU A 503 38.33 3.16 -29.12
N HIS A 504 39.00 3.28 -27.96
CA HIS A 504 38.97 2.29 -26.88
C HIS A 504 37.96 2.71 -25.83
N TRP A 505 36.91 1.90 -25.67
CA TRP A 505 35.77 2.20 -24.80
C TRP A 505 35.73 1.25 -23.61
N VAL A 506 35.61 1.82 -22.41
CA VAL A 506 35.55 1.06 -21.15
C VAL A 506 34.22 1.36 -20.46
N ALA A 507 33.50 0.30 -20.09
CA ALA A 507 32.18 0.41 -19.48
C ALA A 507 32.25 0.85 -18.00
N TYR A 508 31.28 1.66 -17.58
CA TYR A 508 31.00 1.94 -16.17
C TYR A 508 30.12 0.83 -15.58
N PRO A 509 30.65 -0.02 -14.68
CA PRO A 509 29.85 -1.09 -14.09
C PRO A 509 28.84 -0.54 -13.10
N PHE A 510 27.57 -0.91 -13.27
CA PHE A 510 26.50 -0.57 -12.32
C PHE A 510 26.57 -1.46 -11.08
N ARG A 511 26.09 -0.93 -9.95
CA ARG A 511 26.21 -1.61 -8.65
C ARG A 511 25.21 -2.77 -8.49
N TYR A 512 24.02 -2.62 -9.03
CA TYR A 512 22.91 -3.55 -8.79
C TYR A 512 22.30 -4.09 -10.08
N LYS A 513 22.26 -3.26 -11.12
CA LYS A 513 21.88 -3.66 -12.47
C LYS A 513 22.90 -4.62 -13.06
N MET A 514 22.44 -5.43 -14.01
CA MET A 514 23.28 -6.32 -14.79
C MET A 514 24.22 -5.50 -15.68
N SER A 515 25.51 -5.63 -15.46
CA SER A 515 26.56 -5.09 -16.36
C SER A 515 27.29 -6.21 -17.09
N GLU A 516 27.51 -7.34 -16.41
CA GLU A 516 28.21 -8.50 -16.96
C GLU A 516 27.27 -9.69 -17.17
N VAL A 517 27.55 -10.50 -18.19
CA VAL A 517 26.70 -11.63 -18.62
C VAL A 517 26.86 -12.87 -17.75
N ASP A 518 28.00 -13.01 -17.08
CA ASP A 518 28.35 -14.11 -16.18
C ASP A 518 27.94 -13.86 -14.72
N GLN A 519 27.55 -12.63 -14.39
CA GLN A 519 27.13 -12.29 -13.04
C GLN A 519 25.69 -12.73 -12.75
N PRO A 520 25.47 -13.43 -11.62
CA PRO A 520 24.13 -13.80 -11.21
C PRO A 520 23.33 -12.55 -10.82
N PRO A 521 22.04 -12.46 -11.21
CA PRO A 521 21.13 -11.43 -10.71
C PRO A 521 21.10 -11.40 -9.16
N ARG A 522 20.98 -10.22 -8.56
CA ARG A 522 21.07 -10.03 -7.10
C ARG A 522 19.69 -9.79 -6.47
N GLN A 523 19.53 -10.22 -5.22
CA GLN A 523 18.43 -9.75 -4.37
C GLN A 523 18.88 -8.45 -3.70
N VAL A 524 18.27 -7.34 -4.10
CA VAL A 524 18.60 -5.96 -3.72
C VAL A 524 17.56 -5.37 -2.78
N ALA A 525 16.28 -5.71 -3.01
CA ALA A 525 15.20 -5.32 -2.10
C ALA A 525 15.54 -5.80 -0.66
N PRO A 526 15.42 -4.92 0.36
CA PRO A 526 14.54 -3.76 0.37
C PRO A 526 15.20 -2.42 -0.03
N HIS A 527 16.50 -2.41 -0.38
CA HIS A 527 17.13 -1.22 -0.95
C HIS A 527 16.53 -0.90 -2.33
N GLN A 528 16.31 0.38 -2.60
CA GLN A 528 15.85 0.88 -3.90
C GLN A 528 17.01 1.62 -4.59
N PRO A 529 17.71 0.98 -5.54
CA PRO A 529 18.77 1.63 -6.31
C PRO A 529 18.13 2.50 -7.39
N ARG A 530 18.07 3.81 -7.13
CA ARG A 530 17.21 4.71 -7.91
C ARG A 530 17.77 4.96 -9.31
N LEU A 531 19.09 5.05 -9.45
CA LEU A 531 19.75 5.17 -10.76
C LEU A 531 19.55 3.90 -11.58
N ASP A 532 19.98 2.75 -11.08
CA ASP A 532 19.85 1.43 -11.74
C ASP A 532 18.42 1.14 -12.19
N TRP A 533 17.44 1.50 -11.37
CA TRP A 533 16.03 1.34 -11.69
C TRP A 533 15.54 2.32 -12.76
N GLN A 534 15.99 3.58 -12.72
CA GLN A 534 15.67 4.56 -13.78
C GLN A 534 16.30 4.22 -15.12
N MET A 535 17.46 3.57 -15.14
CA MET A 535 18.08 3.08 -16.38
C MET A 535 17.17 2.12 -17.15
N TRP A 536 16.36 1.30 -16.45
CA TRP A 536 15.38 0.43 -17.10
C TRP A 536 14.31 1.23 -17.84
N PHE A 537 13.77 2.30 -17.23
CA PHE A 537 12.81 3.17 -17.89
C PHE A 537 13.44 3.95 -19.05
N ALA A 538 14.69 4.41 -18.90
CA ALA A 538 15.41 5.11 -19.96
C ALA A 538 15.53 4.24 -21.22
N ALA A 539 15.86 2.96 -21.06
CA ALA A 539 16.09 2.04 -22.18
C ALA A 539 14.84 1.79 -23.07
N LEU A 540 13.64 2.18 -22.61
CA LEU A 540 12.38 1.97 -23.33
C LEU A 540 12.02 3.09 -24.32
N GLY A 541 12.81 4.18 -24.38
CA GLY A 541 12.51 5.33 -25.21
C GLY A 541 13.76 6.12 -25.56
N SER A 542 13.59 7.41 -25.90
CA SER A 542 14.72 8.31 -26.18
C SER A 542 15.40 8.80 -24.89
N PRO A 543 16.70 9.18 -24.96
CA PRO A 543 17.45 9.67 -23.81
C PRO A 543 16.74 10.83 -23.06
N PRO A 544 16.32 10.63 -21.80
CA PRO A 544 15.68 11.70 -21.04
C PRO A 544 16.72 12.74 -20.56
N SER A 545 16.27 13.95 -20.23
CA SER A 545 17.17 15.04 -19.81
C SER A 545 18.09 14.71 -18.63
N TRP A 546 17.61 13.91 -17.66
CA TRP A 546 18.46 13.47 -16.53
C TRP A 546 19.56 12.52 -16.98
N PHE A 547 19.35 11.75 -18.06
CA PHE A 547 20.35 10.84 -18.60
C PHE A 547 21.48 11.60 -19.27
N LEU A 548 21.15 12.67 -20.02
CA LEU A 548 22.19 13.55 -20.58
C LEU A 548 22.98 14.26 -19.47
N ALA A 549 22.32 14.71 -18.42
CA ALA A 549 22.99 15.27 -17.23
C ALA A 549 23.90 14.24 -16.55
N LEU A 550 23.51 12.95 -16.52
CA LEU A 550 24.38 11.88 -16.03
C LEU A 550 25.67 11.79 -16.87
N LEU A 551 25.58 11.79 -18.20
CA LEU A 551 26.77 11.74 -19.08
C LEU A 551 27.67 12.96 -18.89
N GLU A 552 27.08 14.14 -18.72
CA GLU A 552 27.82 15.37 -18.42
C GLU A 552 28.59 15.26 -17.10
N ARG A 553 27.95 14.76 -16.04
CA ARG A 553 28.61 14.57 -14.73
C ARG A 553 29.71 13.50 -14.78
N LEU A 554 29.61 12.50 -15.66
CA LEU A 554 30.69 11.53 -15.90
C LEU A 554 31.89 12.18 -16.60
N LEU A 555 31.65 13.01 -17.63
CA LEU A 555 32.70 13.77 -18.30
C LEU A 555 33.38 14.80 -17.38
N GLU A 556 32.66 15.31 -16.38
CA GLU A 556 33.23 16.18 -15.36
C GLU A 556 33.96 15.43 -14.24
N GLY A 557 33.80 14.10 -14.15
CA GLY A 557 34.36 13.29 -13.08
C GLY A 557 33.76 13.58 -11.71
N SER A 558 32.45 13.89 -11.62
CA SER A 558 31.81 14.17 -10.33
C SER A 558 31.92 12.96 -9.38
N PRO A 559 32.61 13.09 -8.23
CA PRO A 559 32.75 11.99 -7.28
C PRO A 559 31.40 11.49 -6.76
N GLU A 560 30.45 12.40 -6.51
CA GLU A 560 29.13 12.08 -5.99
C GLU A 560 28.32 11.20 -6.95
N VAL A 561 28.48 11.42 -8.26
CA VAL A 561 27.82 10.61 -9.30
C VAL A 561 28.57 9.30 -9.54
N LEU A 562 29.91 9.33 -9.55
CA LEU A 562 30.74 8.13 -9.68
C LEU A 562 30.50 7.13 -8.54
N ASP A 563 30.21 7.62 -7.33
CA ASP A 563 29.86 6.79 -6.17
C ASP A 563 28.56 5.97 -6.36
N LEU A 564 27.68 6.35 -7.31
CA LEU A 564 26.49 5.58 -7.65
C LEU A 564 26.83 4.29 -8.42
N PHE A 565 28.02 4.21 -9.03
CA PHE A 565 28.49 3.05 -9.78
C PHE A 565 29.20 2.04 -8.85
N ALA A 566 29.52 0.86 -9.41
CA ALA A 566 30.28 -0.16 -8.70
C ALA A 566 31.77 0.19 -8.65
N ALA A 567 32.29 0.78 -9.73
CA ALA A 567 33.68 1.19 -9.87
C ALA A 567 33.79 2.36 -10.86
N ASN A 568 34.86 3.16 -10.71
CA ASN A 568 35.24 4.19 -11.67
C ASN A 568 36.39 3.65 -12.57
N PRO A 569 36.16 3.46 -13.89
CA PRO A 569 37.20 3.02 -14.82
C PRO A 569 38.28 4.09 -15.08
N PHE A 570 38.04 5.35 -14.72
CA PHE A 570 38.98 6.46 -14.93
C PHE A 570 39.33 7.14 -13.57
N PRO A 571 40.16 6.50 -12.72
CA PRO A 571 40.41 6.98 -11.36
C PRO A 571 41.31 8.22 -11.31
N ASP A 572 42.21 8.40 -12.28
CA ASP A 572 43.23 9.46 -12.26
C ASP A 572 42.75 10.76 -12.93
N HIS A 573 41.87 10.66 -13.93
CA HIS A 573 41.28 11.81 -14.66
C HIS A 573 39.89 11.43 -15.21
N PRO A 574 38.98 12.37 -15.45
CA PRO A 574 37.72 12.07 -16.13
C PRO A 574 37.95 11.73 -17.62
N PRO A 575 37.12 10.86 -18.23
CA PRO A 575 37.26 10.50 -19.64
C PRO A 575 37.02 11.71 -20.55
N ARG A 576 37.67 11.71 -21.71
CA ARG A 576 37.48 12.76 -22.72
C ARG A 576 36.18 12.61 -23.51
N PHE A 577 35.72 11.38 -23.68
CA PHE A 577 34.50 11.02 -24.37
C PHE A 577 33.64 10.09 -23.53
N VAL A 578 32.32 10.26 -23.62
CA VAL A 578 31.35 9.33 -23.04
C VAL A 578 30.30 9.00 -24.09
N ARG A 579 29.93 7.73 -24.20
CA ARG A 579 28.82 7.27 -25.06
C ARG A 579 27.91 6.32 -24.31
N ALA A 580 26.75 6.03 -24.89
CA ALA A 580 25.85 5.00 -24.39
C ALA A 580 25.51 4.00 -25.49
N VAL A 581 25.61 2.71 -25.19
CA VAL A 581 25.34 1.61 -26.12
C VAL A 581 24.09 0.86 -25.66
N LEU A 582 23.17 0.61 -26.60
CA LEU A 582 21.98 -0.19 -26.36
C LEU A 582 22.23 -1.64 -26.75
N HIS A 583 21.84 -2.55 -25.87
CA HIS A 583 21.90 -3.98 -26.06
C HIS A 583 20.52 -4.60 -25.82
N ASP A 584 20.27 -5.78 -26.39
CA ASP A 584 19.15 -6.63 -26.01
C ASP A 584 19.67 -7.81 -25.19
N TYR A 585 19.05 -8.04 -24.04
CA TYR A 585 19.45 -9.07 -23.09
C TYR A 585 18.42 -10.20 -23.06
N ARG A 586 18.90 -11.45 -23.04
CA ARG A 586 18.06 -12.64 -22.86
C ARG A 586 18.61 -13.51 -21.73
N MET A 587 17.74 -14.11 -20.93
CA MET A 587 18.15 -15.09 -19.93
C MET A 587 18.65 -16.36 -20.62
N THR A 588 19.75 -16.92 -20.13
CA THR A 588 20.21 -18.23 -20.60
C THR A 588 19.29 -19.35 -20.13
N SER A 589 19.22 -20.44 -20.90
CA SER A 589 18.59 -21.67 -20.44
C SER A 589 19.42 -22.36 -19.35
N ARG A 590 18.84 -23.33 -18.63
CA ARG A 590 19.58 -24.14 -17.65
C ARG A 590 20.78 -24.85 -18.27
N GLU A 591 20.62 -25.41 -19.47
CA GLU A 591 21.66 -26.12 -20.20
C GLU A 591 22.77 -25.18 -20.65
N GLU A 592 22.41 -24.01 -21.19
CA GLU A 592 23.38 -23.00 -21.61
C GLU A 592 24.20 -22.48 -20.44
N ARG A 593 23.55 -22.19 -19.32
CA ARG A 593 24.25 -21.77 -18.10
C ARG A 593 25.20 -22.84 -17.59
N GLN A 594 24.83 -24.12 -17.65
CA GLN A 594 25.71 -25.22 -17.27
C GLN A 594 26.94 -25.31 -18.17
N ARG A 595 26.77 -25.04 -19.47
CA ARG A 595 27.86 -25.10 -20.46
C ARG A 595 28.79 -23.89 -20.44
N THR A 596 28.26 -22.67 -20.30
CA THR A 596 29.03 -21.42 -20.45
C THR A 596 29.29 -20.69 -19.15
N GLY A 597 28.58 -21.01 -18.07
CA GLY A 597 28.57 -20.24 -16.84
C GLY A 597 27.76 -18.93 -16.90
N ALA A 598 27.33 -18.51 -18.10
CA ALA A 598 26.63 -17.24 -18.29
C ALA A 598 25.16 -17.29 -17.84
N TRP A 599 24.69 -16.22 -17.23
CA TRP A 599 23.30 -16.02 -16.85
C TRP A 599 22.49 -15.29 -17.92
N TRP A 600 23.18 -14.54 -18.78
CA TRP A 600 22.59 -13.70 -19.81
C TRP A 600 23.28 -13.90 -21.15
N LYS A 601 22.52 -13.68 -22.22
CA LYS A 601 23.02 -13.40 -23.56
C LYS A 601 22.83 -11.91 -23.83
N ARG A 602 23.77 -11.32 -24.56
CA ARG A 602 23.78 -9.91 -24.90
C ARG A 602 24.00 -9.74 -26.38
N GLU A 603 23.10 -9.05 -27.06
CA GLU A 603 23.21 -8.69 -28.47
C GLU A 603 23.25 -7.17 -28.63
N PRO A 604 24.27 -6.60 -29.29
CA PRO A 604 24.34 -5.16 -29.50
C PRO A 604 23.24 -4.71 -30.47
N ARG A 605 22.52 -3.64 -30.11
CA ARG A 605 21.51 -3.00 -30.98
C ARG A 605 22.06 -1.76 -31.68
N GLY A 606 22.98 -1.04 -31.04
CA GLY A 606 23.61 0.15 -31.60
C GLY A 606 23.87 1.22 -30.53
N LEU A 607 24.17 2.44 -30.97
CA LEU A 607 24.37 3.57 -30.06
C LEU A 607 23.02 4.10 -29.57
N TYR A 608 22.92 4.24 -28.25
CA TYR A 608 21.82 4.95 -27.59
C TYR A 608 22.07 6.46 -27.57
N VAL A 609 23.33 6.84 -27.34
CA VAL A 609 23.83 8.23 -27.41
C VAL A 609 25.20 8.17 -28.07
N SER A 610 25.39 8.94 -29.15
CA SER A 610 26.69 9.09 -29.82
C SER A 610 27.75 9.67 -28.88
N PRO A 611 29.06 9.48 -29.15
CA PRO A 611 30.12 10.07 -28.36
C PRO A 611 29.94 11.56 -28.07
N LEU A 612 29.94 11.89 -26.78
CA LEU A 612 29.86 13.25 -26.25
C LEU A 612 31.19 13.65 -25.64
N THR A 613 31.54 14.93 -25.75
CA THR A 613 32.66 15.56 -25.02
C THR A 613 32.23 16.91 -24.44
N LEU A 614 33.00 17.43 -23.48
CA LEU A 614 32.82 18.78 -22.96
C LEU A 614 33.49 19.78 -23.91
N THR A 615 32.76 20.78 -24.37
CA THR A 615 33.37 21.84 -25.17
C THR A 615 34.31 22.69 -24.28
N PRO A 616 35.58 22.94 -24.69
CA PRO A 616 36.50 23.79 -23.93
C PRO A 616 35.96 25.22 -23.76
N VAL A 617 36.15 25.78 -22.56
CA VAL A 617 35.67 27.11 -22.16
C VAL A 617 36.18 28.24 -23.09
N ALA A 618 37.36 28.06 -23.70
CA ALA A 618 37.98 29.06 -24.58
C ALA A 618 37.18 29.41 -25.85
N MET A 619 36.19 28.59 -26.23
CA MET A 619 35.32 28.86 -27.40
C MET A 619 34.03 29.63 -27.08
N ARG A 620 33.84 30.22 -25.87
CA ARG A 620 32.52 30.78 -25.51
C ARG A 620 32.50 32.10 -24.72
N SER A 621 31.67 33.03 -25.21
CA SER A 621 31.09 34.15 -24.45
C SER A 621 29.81 33.68 -23.72
N HIS A 622 29.89 33.59 -22.39
CA HIS A 622 28.79 33.45 -21.41
C HIS A 622 28.05 32.09 -21.30
N GLY A 623 28.41 31.33 -20.26
CA GLY A 623 27.55 30.33 -19.60
C GLY A 623 27.99 28.86 -19.76
N GLY A 624 28.65 28.32 -18.71
CA GLY A 624 28.82 26.88 -18.39
C GLY A 624 29.46 25.95 -19.44
N PRO A 625 29.95 24.76 -19.03
CA PRO A 625 30.22 23.69 -19.98
C PRO A 625 28.92 23.30 -20.72
N ARG A 626 29.01 22.97 -22.01
CA ARG A 626 27.91 22.34 -22.77
C ARG A 626 28.45 21.14 -23.53
N LEU A 627 27.60 20.14 -23.72
CA LEU A 627 27.89 18.92 -24.46
C LEU A 627 27.99 19.22 -25.97
N SER A 628 28.98 18.63 -26.64
CA SER A 628 29.08 18.59 -28.11
C SER A 628 28.99 17.16 -28.61
N TRP A 629 28.27 16.98 -29.73
CA TRP A 629 28.08 15.71 -30.41
C TRP A 629 29.19 15.49 -31.44
N HIS A 630 29.75 14.28 -31.47
CA HIS A 630 30.53 13.81 -32.61
C HIS A 630 29.61 12.96 -33.50
N VAL A 631 29.49 13.36 -34.77
CA VAL A 631 28.73 12.64 -35.80
C VAL A 631 29.62 11.58 -36.43
#